data_AF-A0A800KCA5-F1
#
_entry.id   AF-A0A800KCA5-F1
#
_cell.length_a   1.000
_cell.length_b   1.000
_cell.length_c   1.000
_cell.angle_alpha   90.00
_cell.angle_beta   90.00
_cell.angle_gamma   90.00
#
_symmetry.space_group_name_H-M   'P 1'
#
loop_
_entity.id
_entity.type
_entity.pdbx_description
1 polymer ?
#
loop_
_entity_poly.entity_id
_entity_poly.type
_entity_poly.pdbx_seq_one_letter_code
_entity_poly.pdbx_strand_id
1 'polypeptide(L)'
;MKQLAFFTFFSWLGAQSIQLNEIVSTNGAVLYDEDGDTPDWFELYNTSGQEINLNGYGITDDPNDLSMWVFPSIVLEPNGFLVIFASDKNRKDLVAEWDAVINWGDSWSYWPGTSAPVSNWDDPGTDISNWSTGPSGFGYGDNDDNTNLGQIISVFARKTFQIDDPTMITKALFHIDYDDGYIAYLNGEEFSRRNMGAPNTQVYYNETTTGLHEAEIYSGGFPEEISIDLNEFPIVPGDNTLAVEVHNYNTSSSDLSCIPFLTLGYNSEIDNATVPHQLMVLPSSYLHTNFKLSSNGEDLILSNQDEIVIDSIFTGTLETDMSFGRYFE
;
A
#
# COMPACT_ATOMS: atom_id res chain seq x y z
N MET A 1 48.86 -35.81 44.36
CA MET A 1 48.52 -35.33 43.01
C MET A 1 47.36 -34.36 43.14
N LYS A 2 47.58 -33.05 42.95
CA LYS A 2 46.50 -32.07 42.83
C LYS A 2 46.17 -31.95 41.34
N GLN A 3 44.96 -32.30 40.94
CA GLN A 3 44.50 -32.09 39.57
C GLN A 3 44.12 -30.62 39.39
N LEU A 4 44.69 -30.00 38.38
CA LEU A 4 44.35 -28.65 37.92
C LEU A 4 43.22 -28.84 36.89
N ALA A 5 42.00 -28.36 37.21
CA ALA A 5 40.92 -28.30 36.24
C ALA A 5 41.04 -26.98 35.47
N PHE A 6 41.20 -27.07 34.15
CA PHE A 6 41.22 -25.93 33.25
C PHE A 6 39.81 -25.76 32.69
N PHE A 7 39.11 -24.70 33.09
CA PHE A 7 37.83 -24.32 32.48
C PHE A 7 38.11 -23.30 31.38
N THR A 8 37.98 -23.72 30.13
CA THR A 8 37.90 -22.81 28.99
C THR A 8 36.48 -22.26 28.89
N PHE A 9 36.31 -20.98 29.19
CA PHE A 9 35.13 -20.22 28.80
C PHE A 9 35.22 -19.92 27.30
N PHE A 10 34.34 -20.50 26.50
CA PHE A 10 34.07 -20.02 25.15
C PHE A 10 33.06 -18.88 25.27
N SER A 11 33.50 -17.64 25.13
CA SER A 11 32.60 -16.53 24.82
C SER A 11 32.36 -16.54 23.31
N TRP A 12 31.14 -16.88 22.89
CA TRP A 12 30.70 -16.57 21.54
C TRP A 12 30.53 -15.05 21.47
N LEU A 13 31.45 -14.34 20.80
CA LEU A 13 31.16 -13.00 20.32
C LEU A 13 30.17 -13.21 19.16
N GLY A 14 28.87 -13.10 19.44
CA GLY A 14 27.91 -12.92 18.37
C GLY A 14 28.29 -11.63 17.65
N ALA A 15 28.60 -11.70 16.36
CA ALA A 15 28.64 -10.49 15.56
C ALA A 15 27.26 -9.82 15.70
N GLN A 16 27.24 -8.56 16.10
CA GLN A 16 26.01 -7.77 16.18
C GLN A 16 25.38 -7.79 14.78
N SER A 17 24.16 -8.31 14.66
CA SER A 17 23.55 -8.63 13.36
C SER A 17 22.74 -7.46 12.79
N ILE A 18 22.29 -6.54 13.63
CA ILE A 18 21.61 -5.29 13.26
C ILE A 18 22.20 -4.15 14.09
N GLN A 19 22.39 -3.00 13.48
CA GLN A 19 22.90 -1.79 14.12
C GLN A 19 21.98 -0.60 13.91
N LEU A 20 21.91 0.28 14.91
CA LEU A 20 21.46 1.66 14.76
C LEU A 20 22.56 2.43 14.02
N ASN A 21 22.31 2.71 12.75
CA ASN A 21 23.31 3.24 11.83
C ASN A 21 23.34 4.77 11.82
N GLU A 22 22.18 5.39 11.61
CA GLU A 22 22.03 6.84 11.50
C GLU A 22 20.85 7.32 12.33
N ILE A 23 20.97 8.47 12.98
CA ILE A 23 19.92 9.08 13.80
C ILE A 23 19.85 10.59 13.52
N VAL A 24 18.63 11.09 13.36
CA VAL A 24 18.29 12.53 13.34
C VAL A 24 17.19 12.77 14.37
N SER A 25 17.50 13.55 15.42
CA SER A 25 16.56 13.89 16.50
C SER A 25 15.98 15.32 16.38
N THR A 26 16.23 15.99 15.26
CA THR A 26 15.57 17.25 14.86
C THR A 26 15.59 17.38 13.33
N ASN A 27 14.61 16.78 12.67
CA ASN A 27 14.45 16.83 11.21
C ASN A 27 13.59 18.05 10.80
N GLY A 28 14.21 19.06 10.19
CA GLY A 28 13.55 20.29 9.77
C GLY A 28 13.04 20.26 8.33
N ALA A 29 13.86 19.76 7.40
CA ALA A 29 13.51 19.74 5.97
C ALA A 29 14.25 18.65 5.15
N VAL A 30 14.94 17.70 5.79
CA VAL A 30 15.76 16.71 5.08
C VAL A 30 14.91 15.56 4.54
N LEU A 31 14.07 14.98 5.38
CA LEU A 31 13.24 13.82 5.02
C LEU A 31 11.78 14.09 5.37
N TYR A 32 10.88 13.91 4.42
CA TYR A 32 9.44 14.04 4.62
C TYR A 32 8.81 12.66 4.76
N ASP A 33 7.87 12.52 5.69
CA ASP A 33 7.01 11.34 5.76
C ASP A 33 5.87 11.42 4.74
N GLU A 34 5.01 10.40 4.71
CA GLU A 34 3.90 10.29 3.79
C GLU A 34 2.78 11.34 4.01
N ASP A 35 2.78 12.05 5.15
CA ASP A 35 1.84 13.14 5.44
C ASP A 35 2.41 14.52 5.07
N GLY A 36 3.66 14.58 4.62
CA GLY A 36 4.38 15.83 4.36
C GLY A 36 4.93 16.49 5.63
N ASP A 37 4.99 15.77 6.75
CA ASP A 37 5.68 16.21 7.96
C ASP A 37 7.18 15.86 7.88
N THR A 38 7.99 16.39 8.80
CA THR A 38 9.41 16.05 8.93
C THR A 38 9.71 15.46 10.32
N PRO A 39 9.23 14.25 10.66
CA PRO A 39 9.52 13.66 11.96
C PRO A 39 11.00 13.31 12.10
N ASP A 40 11.45 13.20 13.34
CA ASP A 40 12.74 12.60 13.66
C ASP A 40 12.78 11.16 13.17
N TRP A 41 13.97 10.66 12.87
CA TRP A 41 14.12 9.33 12.30
C TRP A 41 15.43 8.68 12.70
N PHE A 42 15.47 7.36 12.57
CA PHE A 42 16.67 6.56 12.71
C PHE A 42 16.69 5.47 11.65
N GLU A 43 17.88 4.96 11.37
CA GLU A 43 18.12 3.93 10.37
C GLU A 43 18.71 2.68 11.04
N LEU A 44 18.16 1.52 10.68
CA LEU A 44 18.75 0.22 10.97
C LEU A 44 19.58 -0.27 9.79
N TYR A 45 20.68 -0.93 10.09
CA TYR A 45 21.53 -1.60 9.11
C TYR A 45 21.76 -3.07 9.48
N ASN A 46 21.48 -3.98 8.54
CA ASN A 46 21.84 -5.39 8.67
C ASN A 46 23.31 -5.60 8.27
N THR A 47 24.19 -5.69 9.27
CA THR A 47 25.63 -5.92 9.09
C THR A 47 25.98 -7.36 8.71
N SER A 48 24.99 -8.26 8.76
CA SER A 48 25.21 -9.69 8.55
C SER A 48 25.13 -10.07 7.06
N GLY A 49 25.68 -11.24 6.72
CA GLY A 49 25.58 -11.80 5.38
C GLY A 49 24.29 -12.59 5.13
N GLN A 50 23.28 -12.50 6.00
CA GLN A 50 22.02 -13.26 5.93
C GLN A 50 20.83 -12.32 6.10
N GLU A 51 19.67 -12.71 5.55
CA GLU A 51 18.41 -12.01 5.82
C GLU A 51 18.06 -12.08 7.33
N ILE A 52 17.46 -11.01 7.86
CA ILE A 52 16.99 -10.98 9.25
C ILE A 52 15.54 -10.51 9.26
N ASN A 53 14.64 -11.33 9.81
CA ASN A 53 13.28 -10.90 10.10
C ASN A 53 13.23 -10.18 11.46
N LEU A 54 12.76 -8.94 11.45
CA LEU A 54 12.61 -8.05 12.61
C LEU A 54 11.38 -8.35 13.46
N ASN A 55 10.55 -9.33 13.09
CA ASN A 55 9.34 -9.68 13.84
C ASN A 55 9.65 -9.85 15.35
N GLY A 56 8.99 -9.07 16.18
CA GLY A 56 9.15 -9.15 17.63
C GLY A 56 10.36 -8.43 18.21
N TYR A 57 11.25 -7.85 17.39
CA TYR A 57 12.30 -6.96 17.90
C TYR A 57 11.66 -5.73 18.55
N GLY A 58 12.30 -5.20 19.59
CA GLY A 58 11.87 -3.99 20.29
C GLY A 58 12.79 -2.81 20.00
N ILE A 59 12.24 -1.61 19.88
CA ILE A 59 12.96 -0.34 19.93
C ILE A 59 12.35 0.54 21.01
N THR A 60 13.20 1.21 21.78
CA THR A 60 12.76 2.04 22.91
C THR A 60 13.70 3.20 23.17
N ASP A 61 13.15 4.28 23.74
CA ASP A 61 13.88 5.36 24.39
C ASP A 61 13.86 5.26 25.94
N ASP A 62 13.16 4.27 26.49
CA ASP A 62 13.08 3.99 27.93
C ASP A 62 13.84 2.68 28.26
N PRO A 63 14.99 2.73 28.95
CA PRO A 63 15.75 1.54 29.33
C PRO A 63 14.99 0.59 30.29
N ASN A 64 13.84 1.00 30.83
CA ASN A 64 13.00 0.15 31.67
C ASN A 64 11.92 -0.62 30.89
N ASP A 65 11.71 -0.31 29.61
CA ASP A 65 10.79 -1.01 28.72
C ASP A 65 11.45 -1.26 27.36
N LEU A 66 12.09 -2.41 27.21
CA LEU A 66 12.80 -2.80 25.98
C LEU A 66 11.88 -3.13 24.79
N SER A 67 10.56 -3.11 25.01
CA SER A 67 9.53 -3.50 24.06
C SER A 67 8.52 -2.39 23.77
N MET A 68 8.87 -1.14 24.10
CA MET A 68 7.96 0.00 24.01
C MET A 68 7.35 0.15 22.60
N TRP A 69 8.14 -0.06 21.54
CA TRP A 69 7.64 -0.29 20.20
C TRP A 69 8.21 -1.59 19.61
N VAL A 70 7.32 -2.50 19.23
CA VAL A 70 7.69 -3.81 18.65
C VAL A 70 7.54 -3.77 17.13
N PHE A 71 8.60 -4.15 16.41
CA PHE A 71 8.60 -4.25 14.96
C PHE A 71 7.61 -5.31 14.46
N PRO A 72 6.87 -5.03 13.36
CA PRO A 72 6.15 -6.07 12.63
C PRO A 72 7.14 -7.01 11.90
N SER A 73 6.62 -8.03 11.20
CA SER A 73 7.45 -8.89 10.36
C SER A 73 7.97 -8.12 9.16
N ILE A 74 9.25 -7.76 9.21
CA ILE A 74 9.99 -7.09 8.14
C ILE A 74 11.28 -7.84 7.93
N VAL A 75 11.52 -8.27 6.69
CA VAL A 75 12.77 -8.94 6.31
C VAL A 75 13.76 -7.87 5.85
N LEU A 76 14.87 -7.75 6.56
CA LEU A 76 15.98 -6.89 6.20
C LEU A 76 17.07 -7.73 5.53
N GLU A 77 17.27 -7.54 4.23
CA GLU A 77 18.26 -8.25 3.42
C GLU A 77 19.71 -8.03 3.93
N PRO A 78 20.67 -8.90 3.55
CA PRO A 78 22.08 -8.68 3.86
C PRO A 78 22.58 -7.32 3.37
N ASN A 79 23.21 -6.53 4.26
CA ASN A 79 23.61 -5.15 4.00
C ASN A 79 22.45 -4.19 3.67
N GLY A 80 21.21 -4.58 4.00
CA GLY A 80 20.02 -3.76 3.83
C GLY A 80 19.91 -2.68 4.90
N PHE A 81 19.24 -1.59 4.54
CA PHE A 81 18.96 -0.45 5.41
C PHE A 81 17.45 -0.27 5.56
N LEU A 82 17.00 0.18 6.74
CA LEU A 82 15.60 0.47 7.01
C LEU A 82 15.51 1.78 7.79
N VAL A 83 14.83 2.78 7.22
CA VAL A 83 14.52 4.05 7.89
C VAL A 83 13.20 3.94 8.64
N ILE A 84 13.18 4.42 9.88
CA ILE A 84 12.01 4.45 10.75
C ILE A 84 11.86 5.87 11.31
N PHE A 85 10.65 6.42 11.24
CA PHE A 85 10.32 7.69 11.87
C PHE A 85 9.97 7.50 13.35
N ALA A 86 10.58 8.31 14.21
CA ALA A 86 10.19 8.47 15.60
C ALA A 86 9.21 9.63 15.73
N SER A 87 7.93 9.37 15.46
CA SER A 87 6.92 10.41 15.25
C SER A 87 5.73 10.38 16.21
N ASP A 88 5.64 9.39 17.10
CA ASP A 88 4.46 9.10 17.94
C ASP A 88 3.18 8.74 17.15
N LYS A 89 3.30 8.45 15.84
CA LYS A 89 2.15 8.04 14.99
C LYS A 89 1.81 6.55 15.12
N ASN A 90 2.75 5.71 15.59
CA ASN A 90 2.58 4.27 15.80
C ASN A 90 2.06 3.49 14.56
N ARG A 91 2.66 3.72 13.38
CA ARG A 91 2.28 3.05 12.12
C ARG A 91 3.23 1.89 11.82
N LYS A 92 2.66 0.73 11.52
CA LYS A 92 3.40 -0.52 11.27
C LYS A 92 3.14 -1.13 9.88
N ASP A 93 2.19 -0.57 9.14
CA ASP A 93 1.73 -1.10 7.86
C ASP A 93 2.62 -0.63 6.72
N LEU A 94 3.90 -1.06 6.75
CA LEU A 94 4.87 -0.78 5.71
C LEU A 94 4.45 -1.44 4.38
N VAL A 95 4.61 -0.70 3.29
CA VAL A 95 4.57 -1.24 1.93
C VAL A 95 6.02 -1.30 1.42
N ALA A 96 6.56 -2.52 1.37
CA ALA A 96 7.87 -2.82 0.81
C ALA A 96 7.83 -2.84 -0.72
N GLU A 97 6.75 -3.35 -1.31
CA GLU A 97 6.57 -3.41 -2.75
C GLU A 97 5.12 -3.13 -3.15
N TRP A 98 4.93 -2.41 -4.27
CA TRP A 98 3.64 -2.17 -4.89
C TRP A 98 3.48 -3.05 -6.14
N ASP A 99 2.33 -3.71 -6.26
CA ASP A 99 1.97 -4.54 -7.41
C ASP A 99 0.68 -4.02 -8.05
N ALA A 100 0.75 -3.70 -9.34
CA ALA A 100 -0.43 -3.38 -10.14
C ALA A 100 -1.13 -4.64 -10.64
N VAL A 101 -2.01 -5.16 -9.78
CA VAL A 101 -2.86 -6.32 -10.05
C VAL A 101 -3.84 -6.06 -11.20
N ILE A 102 -4.22 -4.80 -11.39
CA ILE A 102 -5.06 -4.37 -12.51
C ILE A 102 -4.48 -3.07 -13.06
N ASN A 103 -4.20 -3.05 -14.36
CA ASN A 103 -3.64 -1.90 -15.05
C ASN A 103 -4.52 -1.46 -16.24
N TRP A 104 -4.26 -0.26 -16.77
CA TRP A 104 -4.93 0.22 -17.99
C TRP A 104 -4.53 -0.63 -19.20
N GLY A 105 -5.53 -1.05 -19.99
CA GLY A 105 -5.36 -1.89 -21.16
C GLY A 105 -5.46 -3.39 -20.84
N ASP A 106 -5.55 -3.75 -19.56
CA ASP A 106 -5.86 -5.12 -19.16
C ASP A 106 -7.18 -5.59 -19.76
N SER A 107 -7.29 -6.88 -20.07
CA SER A 107 -8.56 -7.45 -20.52
C SER A 107 -9.53 -7.62 -19.34
N TRP A 108 -10.78 -7.19 -19.54
CA TRP A 108 -11.91 -7.40 -18.63
C TRP A 108 -13.08 -8.05 -19.37
N SER A 109 -14.05 -8.57 -18.61
CA SER A 109 -15.40 -8.80 -19.14
C SER A 109 -16.21 -7.52 -18.99
N TYR A 110 -17.00 -7.16 -20.00
CA TYR A 110 -17.82 -5.96 -19.98
C TYR A 110 -19.20 -6.17 -20.61
N TRP A 111 -20.14 -5.32 -20.21
CA TRP A 111 -21.51 -5.27 -20.69
C TRP A 111 -21.92 -3.82 -21.02
N PRO A 112 -22.19 -3.50 -22.29
CA PRO A 112 -22.74 -2.19 -22.65
C PRO A 112 -24.15 -2.02 -22.08
N GLY A 113 -24.44 -0.87 -21.48
CA GLY A 113 -25.73 -0.50 -20.90
C GLY A 113 -26.83 -0.23 -21.94
N THR A 114 -27.01 -1.13 -22.91
CA THR A 114 -28.17 -1.12 -23.83
C THR A 114 -29.33 -1.93 -23.29
N SER A 115 -29.09 -2.72 -22.24
CA SER A 115 -30.07 -3.51 -21.49
C SER A 115 -29.49 -3.86 -20.12
N ALA A 116 -30.35 -4.24 -19.17
CA ALA A 116 -29.89 -4.65 -17.83
C ALA A 116 -28.92 -5.84 -17.91
N PRO A 117 -27.81 -5.83 -17.16
CA PRO A 117 -26.97 -7.01 -17.00
C PRO A 117 -27.72 -8.10 -16.22
N VAL A 118 -27.10 -9.28 -16.11
CA VAL A 118 -27.58 -10.33 -15.20
C VAL A 118 -27.66 -9.79 -13.76
N SER A 119 -28.65 -10.23 -12.97
CA SER A 119 -28.75 -9.85 -11.56
C SER A 119 -27.48 -10.25 -10.81
N ASN A 120 -27.03 -9.40 -9.89
CA ASN A 120 -25.84 -9.63 -9.06
C ASN A 120 -24.58 -9.87 -9.90
N TRP A 121 -24.45 -9.16 -11.03
CA TRP A 121 -23.31 -9.31 -11.95
C TRP A 121 -21.96 -9.00 -11.29
N ASP A 122 -21.96 -8.19 -10.24
CA ASP A 122 -20.84 -7.79 -9.40
C ASP A 122 -20.36 -8.90 -8.45
N ASP A 123 -21.21 -9.90 -8.15
CA ASP A 123 -20.88 -11.05 -7.31
C ASP A 123 -19.91 -12.02 -8.03
N PRO A 124 -18.80 -12.45 -7.39
CA PRO A 124 -17.85 -13.41 -7.94
C PRO A 124 -18.49 -14.70 -8.45
N GLY A 125 -19.56 -15.18 -7.80
CA GLY A 125 -20.23 -16.43 -8.12
C GLY A 125 -21.17 -16.35 -9.32
N THR A 126 -21.47 -15.14 -9.82
CA THR A 126 -22.40 -14.96 -10.93
C THR A 126 -21.75 -15.29 -12.27
N ASP A 127 -22.42 -16.14 -13.06
CA ASP A 127 -22.00 -16.49 -14.41
C ASP A 127 -22.21 -15.31 -15.37
N ILE A 128 -21.10 -14.82 -15.92
CA ILE A 128 -21.06 -13.75 -16.92
C ILE A 128 -20.42 -14.22 -18.23
N SER A 129 -20.42 -15.53 -18.50
CA SER A 129 -19.80 -16.10 -19.71
C SER A 129 -20.35 -15.57 -21.03
N ASN A 130 -21.50 -14.89 -21.01
CA ASN A 130 -22.12 -14.20 -22.13
C ASN A 130 -21.65 -12.74 -22.32
N TRP A 131 -20.81 -12.21 -21.43
CA TRP A 131 -20.26 -10.87 -21.53
C TRP A 131 -19.19 -10.81 -22.62
N SER A 132 -19.01 -9.64 -23.22
CA SER A 132 -17.92 -9.40 -24.14
C SER A 132 -16.63 -9.21 -23.36
N THR A 133 -15.47 -9.41 -24.01
CA THR A 133 -14.17 -9.15 -23.39
C THR A 133 -13.40 -8.10 -24.17
N GLY A 134 -12.74 -7.18 -23.47
CA GLY A 134 -11.98 -6.10 -24.09
C GLY A 134 -11.01 -5.44 -23.11
N PRO A 135 -9.99 -4.72 -23.62
CA PRO A 135 -9.07 -3.94 -22.80
C PRO A 135 -9.77 -2.78 -22.06
N SER A 136 -9.38 -2.47 -20.82
CA SER A 136 -9.88 -1.30 -20.08
C SER A 136 -9.52 0.02 -20.76
N GLY A 137 -10.31 1.08 -20.51
CA GLY A 137 -10.56 2.14 -21.50
C GLY A 137 -11.90 1.91 -22.17
N PHE A 138 -12.95 1.66 -21.38
CA PHE A 138 -14.30 1.41 -21.89
C PHE A 138 -15.01 2.74 -22.05
N GLY A 139 -15.46 3.07 -23.27
CA GLY A 139 -15.99 4.41 -23.48
C GLY A 139 -16.22 4.83 -24.91
N TYR A 140 -16.34 6.13 -25.07
CA TYR A 140 -16.28 6.85 -26.34
C TYR A 140 -15.95 8.32 -26.07
N GLY A 141 -15.44 9.04 -27.08
CA GLY A 141 -15.42 10.52 -27.09
C GLY A 141 -14.08 11.14 -26.71
N ASP A 142 -13.33 10.53 -25.78
CA ASP A 142 -12.13 11.13 -25.18
C ASP A 142 -10.80 10.69 -25.81
N ASN A 143 -10.81 9.62 -26.62
CA ASN A 143 -9.63 9.02 -27.28
C ASN A 143 -8.66 8.30 -26.32
N ASP A 144 -9.11 7.96 -25.13
CA ASP A 144 -8.51 6.99 -24.19
C ASP A 144 -9.22 5.61 -24.25
N ASP A 145 -10.15 5.47 -25.19
CA ASP A 145 -11.02 4.31 -25.39
C ASP A 145 -10.32 3.11 -26.07
N ASN A 146 -9.67 2.23 -25.30
CA ASN A 146 -9.19 0.97 -25.86
C ASN A 146 -10.34 0.02 -26.29
N THR A 147 -11.49 0.11 -25.61
CA THR A 147 -12.75 -0.55 -25.98
C THR A 147 -13.81 0.51 -26.27
N ASN A 148 -13.98 0.84 -27.55
CA ASN A 148 -14.97 1.81 -28.00
C ASN A 148 -16.38 1.20 -28.07
N LEU A 149 -17.36 1.82 -27.41
CA LEU A 149 -18.72 1.30 -27.27
C LEU A 149 -19.78 2.07 -28.06
N GLY A 150 -19.41 3.22 -28.65
CA GLY A 150 -20.37 4.20 -29.16
C GLY A 150 -21.26 4.78 -28.05
N GLN A 151 -22.16 5.70 -28.41
CA GLN A 151 -22.95 6.44 -27.43
C GLN A 151 -23.88 5.53 -26.62
N ILE A 152 -23.63 5.44 -25.31
CA ILE A 152 -24.40 4.66 -24.33
C ILE A 152 -24.52 5.44 -23.02
N ILE A 153 -25.49 5.06 -22.18
CA ILE A 153 -25.66 5.70 -20.86
C ILE A 153 -24.68 5.12 -19.84
N SER A 154 -24.40 3.82 -19.92
CA SER A 154 -23.56 3.15 -18.92
C SER A 154 -22.77 1.99 -19.51
N VAL A 155 -21.71 1.61 -18.82
CA VAL A 155 -20.97 0.37 -19.03
C VAL A 155 -20.71 -0.31 -17.70
N PHE A 156 -20.80 -1.64 -17.71
CA PHE A 156 -20.48 -2.49 -16.57
C PHE A 156 -19.23 -3.30 -16.92
N ALA A 157 -18.26 -3.35 -16.03
CA ALA A 157 -17.01 -4.07 -16.23
C ALA A 157 -16.69 -4.93 -15.00
N ARG A 158 -16.22 -6.15 -15.23
CA ARG A 158 -15.82 -7.09 -14.17
C ARG A 158 -14.52 -7.80 -14.53
N LYS A 159 -13.60 -7.89 -13.56
CA LYS A 159 -12.34 -8.61 -13.69
C LYS A 159 -12.06 -9.40 -12.43
N THR A 160 -11.64 -10.64 -12.66
CA THR A 160 -11.15 -11.53 -11.60
C THR A 160 -9.63 -11.46 -11.57
N PHE A 161 -9.08 -11.45 -10.36
CA PHE A 161 -7.64 -11.51 -10.10
C PHE A 161 -7.37 -12.54 -9.00
N GLN A 162 -6.14 -13.07 -8.96
CA GLN A 162 -5.75 -14.13 -8.04
C GLN A 162 -4.81 -13.59 -6.98
N ILE A 163 -5.01 -14.01 -5.73
CA ILE A 163 -4.13 -13.69 -4.61
C ILE A 163 -3.81 -14.97 -3.86
N ASP A 164 -2.54 -15.36 -3.81
CA ASP A 164 -2.14 -16.60 -3.15
C ASP A 164 -2.17 -16.47 -1.62
N ASP A 165 -1.56 -15.40 -1.09
CA ASP A 165 -1.50 -15.11 0.34
C ASP A 165 -1.86 -13.64 0.61
N PRO A 166 -3.11 -13.35 1.01
CA PRO A 166 -3.52 -12.00 1.31
C PRO A 166 -2.95 -11.45 2.63
N THR A 167 -2.31 -12.28 3.46
CA THR A 167 -1.77 -11.83 4.75
C THR A 167 -0.52 -10.94 4.61
N MET A 168 0.07 -10.92 3.41
CA MET A 168 1.18 -10.03 3.06
C MET A 168 0.71 -8.65 2.60
N ILE A 169 -0.58 -8.49 2.25
CA ILE A 169 -1.14 -7.23 1.76
C ILE A 169 -1.42 -6.30 2.94
N THR A 170 -0.77 -5.13 2.93
CA THR A 170 -0.97 -4.09 3.95
C THR A 170 -1.81 -2.94 3.44
N LYS A 171 -1.89 -2.75 2.11
CA LYS A 171 -2.65 -1.64 1.51
C LYS A 171 -3.27 -2.04 0.19
N ALA A 172 -4.45 -1.51 -0.10
CA ALA A 172 -5.11 -1.65 -1.40
C ALA A 172 -5.59 -0.27 -1.88
N LEU A 173 -5.15 0.11 -3.08
CA LEU A 173 -5.50 1.36 -3.72
C LEU A 173 -6.25 1.08 -5.01
N PHE A 174 -7.47 1.59 -5.08
CA PHE A 174 -8.26 1.66 -6.29
C PHE A 174 -8.07 3.04 -6.91
N HIS A 175 -7.65 3.08 -8.18
CA HIS A 175 -7.68 4.31 -8.95
C HIS A 175 -8.70 4.18 -10.06
N ILE A 176 -9.36 5.27 -10.41
CA ILE A 176 -10.27 5.29 -11.55
C ILE A 176 -10.25 6.65 -12.24
N ASP A 177 -10.17 6.63 -13.56
CA ASP A 177 -10.58 7.75 -14.39
C ASP A 177 -11.95 7.46 -14.99
N TYR A 178 -12.88 8.41 -14.83
CA TYR A 178 -14.28 8.18 -15.15
C TYR A 178 -15.01 9.45 -15.61
N ASP A 179 -16.08 9.24 -16.36
CA ASP A 179 -17.02 10.28 -16.77
C ASP A 179 -18.42 9.64 -16.91
N ASP A 180 -19.46 10.02 -16.15
CA ASP A 180 -19.62 11.14 -15.19
C ASP A 180 -19.72 10.67 -13.71
N GLY A 181 -19.94 9.39 -13.51
CA GLY A 181 -20.19 8.80 -12.19
C GLY A 181 -20.01 7.30 -12.21
N TYR A 182 -19.66 6.73 -11.07
CA TYR A 182 -19.36 5.30 -10.99
C TYR A 182 -19.83 4.68 -9.68
N ILE A 183 -19.92 3.34 -9.69
CA ILE A 183 -19.99 2.50 -8.50
C ILE A 183 -18.97 1.37 -8.65
N ALA A 184 -18.19 1.12 -7.61
CA ALA A 184 -17.14 0.11 -7.58
C ALA A 184 -17.38 -0.89 -6.45
N TYR A 185 -17.13 -2.16 -6.77
CA TYR A 185 -17.39 -3.31 -5.93
C TYR A 185 -16.16 -4.19 -5.82
N LEU A 186 -15.86 -4.66 -4.61
CA LEU A 186 -14.87 -5.69 -4.37
C LEU A 186 -15.59 -6.92 -3.82
N ASN A 187 -15.46 -8.05 -4.50
CA ASN A 187 -16.10 -9.31 -4.12
C ASN A 187 -17.63 -9.21 -3.93
N GLY A 188 -18.31 -8.35 -4.71
CA GLY A 188 -19.75 -8.12 -4.65
C GLY A 188 -20.20 -7.11 -3.58
N GLU A 189 -19.27 -6.47 -2.86
CA GLU A 189 -19.58 -5.44 -1.87
C GLU A 189 -19.17 -4.06 -2.40
N GLU A 190 -20.10 -3.10 -2.34
CA GLU A 190 -19.86 -1.71 -2.77
C GLU A 190 -18.93 -1.00 -1.79
N PHE A 191 -17.75 -0.59 -2.27
CA PHE A 191 -16.78 0.15 -1.45
C PHE A 191 -16.62 1.63 -1.87
N SER A 192 -17.01 1.99 -3.09
CA SER A 192 -16.95 3.38 -3.54
C SER A 192 -18.04 3.72 -4.56
N ARG A 193 -18.54 4.96 -4.47
CA ARG A 193 -19.57 5.54 -5.34
C ARG A 193 -19.28 7.02 -5.58
N ARG A 194 -19.47 7.48 -6.81
CA ARG A 194 -19.46 8.91 -7.17
C ARG A 194 -20.67 9.22 -8.05
N ASN A 195 -21.38 10.30 -7.75
CA ASN A 195 -22.51 10.81 -8.53
C ASN A 195 -23.66 9.81 -8.82
N MET A 196 -23.83 8.73 -8.04
CA MET A 196 -24.89 7.74 -8.27
C MET A 196 -25.90 7.64 -7.11
N GLY A 197 -26.14 8.73 -6.38
CA GLY A 197 -27.09 8.73 -5.26
C GLY A 197 -26.56 8.10 -3.97
N ALA A 198 -27.45 7.56 -3.14
CA ALA A 198 -27.07 7.04 -1.81
C ALA A 198 -26.36 5.68 -1.91
N PRO A 199 -25.37 5.41 -1.03
CA PRO A 199 -24.65 4.12 -1.00
C PRO A 199 -25.60 2.92 -0.87
N ASN A 200 -25.24 1.80 -1.51
CA ASN A 200 -25.98 0.53 -1.45
C ASN A 200 -27.44 0.63 -1.95
N THR A 201 -27.75 1.60 -2.81
CA THR A 201 -29.04 1.68 -3.48
C THR A 201 -28.95 1.14 -4.91
N GLN A 202 -30.01 0.47 -5.35
CA GLN A 202 -30.10 -0.10 -6.69
C GLN A 202 -30.03 0.99 -7.76
N VAL A 203 -29.17 0.77 -8.75
CA VAL A 203 -29.03 1.58 -9.96
C VAL A 203 -29.42 0.72 -11.17
N TYR A 204 -30.11 1.34 -12.14
CA TYR A 204 -30.47 0.69 -13.39
C TYR A 204 -29.52 1.10 -14.50
N TYR A 205 -29.31 0.23 -15.50
CA TYR A 205 -28.43 0.49 -16.65
C TYR A 205 -28.73 1.80 -17.42
N ASN A 206 -29.96 2.30 -17.34
CA ASN A 206 -30.39 3.53 -18.00
C ASN A 206 -30.54 4.72 -17.03
N GLU A 207 -30.08 4.57 -15.79
CA GLU A 207 -30.02 5.65 -14.81
C GLU A 207 -28.90 6.62 -15.20
N THR A 208 -29.15 7.91 -15.00
CA THR A 208 -28.16 8.97 -15.22
C THR A 208 -27.56 9.40 -13.90
N THR A 209 -26.35 9.94 -13.94
CA THR A 209 -25.68 10.43 -12.73
C THR A 209 -26.38 11.67 -12.14
N THR A 210 -26.11 11.95 -10.86
CA THR A 210 -26.62 13.11 -10.13
C THR A 210 -25.76 14.37 -10.29
N GLY A 211 -24.60 14.26 -10.94
CA GLY A 211 -23.61 15.32 -11.09
C GLY A 211 -22.66 15.04 -12.25
N LEU A 212 -22.02 16.09 -12.74
CA LEU A 212 -21.05 16.03 -13.84
C LEU A 212 -19.64 15.73 -13.30
N HIS A 213 -18.83 15.00 -14.06
CA HIS A 213 -17.40 14.79 -13.82
C HIS A 213 -16.73 14.42 -15.14
N GLU A 214 -15.60 15.03 -15.47
CA GLU A 214 -14.87 14.73 -16.70
C GLU A 214 -13.69 13.81 -16.40
N ALA A 215 -13.39 12.89 -17.32
CA ALA A 215 -12.13 12.15 -17.26
C ALA A 215 -10.92 13.10 -17.38
N GLU A 216 -9.81 12.76 -16.74
CA GLU A 216 -8.64 13.63 -16.70
C GLU A 216 -7.45 13.09 -17.53
N ILE A 217 -7.31 11.77 -17.68
CA ILE A 217 -6.14 11.14 -18.30
C ILE A 217 -5.96 11.59 -19.75
N TYR A 218 -7.05 11.71 -20.53
CA TYR A 218 -6.98 12.13 -21.94
C TYR A 218 -6.37 13.54 -22.11
N SER A 219 -6.43 14.38 -21.08
CA SER A 219 -5.90 15.73 -21.05
C SER A 219 -4.57 15.87 -20.30
N GLY A 220 -4.01 14.74 -19.84
CA GLY A 220 -2.74 14.67 -19.11
C GLY A 220 -2.86 14.81 -17.59
N GLY A 221 -4.08 14.67 -17.05
CA GLY A 221 -4.31 14.56 -15.61
C GLY A 221 -4.12 13.13 -15.08
N PHE A 222 -4.68 12.87 -13.89
CA PHE A 222 -4.43 11.64 -13.14
C PHE A 222 -5.76 11.01 -12.68
N PRO A 223 -5.85 9.67 -12.57
CA PRO A 223 -7.04 9.03 -12.04
C PRO A 223 -7.25 9.36 -10.56
N GLU A 224 -8.50 9.37 -10.11
CA GLU A 224 -8.87 9.57 -8.70
C GLU A 224 -8.36 8.39 -7.86
N GLU A 225 -7.69 8.65 -6.73
CA GLU A 225 -7.26 7.63 -5.77
C GLU A 225 -8.31 7.38 -4.68
N ILE A 226 -8.57 6.10 -4.40
CA ILE A 226 -9.42 5.62 -3.32
C ILE A 226 -8.68 4.52 -2.56
N SER A 227 -8.45 4.72 -1.27
CA SER A 227 -7.98 3.66 -0.38
C SER A 227 -9.12 2.70 -0.04
N ILE A 228 -8.91 1.41 -0.23
CA ILE A 228 -9.86 0.36 0.20
C ILE A 228 -9.54 -0.03 1.64
N ASP A 229 -10.52 0.04 2.54
CA ASP A 229 -10.37 -0.48 3.90
C ASP A 229 -10.44 -2.01 3.87
N LEU A 230 -9.29 -2.66 3.98
CA LEU A 230 -9.17 -4.12 3.96
C LEU A 230 -9.84 -4.82 5.15
N ASN A 231 -10.21 -4.08 6.21
CA ASN A 231 -10.99 -4.64 7.31
C ASN A 231 -12.48 -4.75 6.96
N GLU A 232 -13.00 -3.81 6.16
CA GLU A 232 -14.38 -3.81 5.69
C GLU A 232 -14.52 -4.65 4.41
N PHE A 233 -13.56 -4.52 3.48
CA PHE A 233 -13.56 -5.19 2.18
C PHE A 233 -12.31 -6.06 2.02
N PRO A 234 -12.27 -7.24 2.66
CA PRO A 234 -11.09 -8.08 2.68
C PRO A 234 -10.81 -8.71 1.31
N ILE A 235 -9.52 -8.73 0.94
CA ILE A 235 -9.01 -9.58 -0.13
C ILE A 235 -8.86 -11.00 0.44
N VAL A 236 -9.36 -12.00 -0.29
CA VAL A 236 -9.37 -13.40 0.14
C VAL A 236 -8.35 -14.23 -0.64
N PRO A 237 -7.91 -15.40 -0.11
CA PRO A 237 -7.07 -16.31 -0.89
C PRO A 237 -7.82 -16.83 -2.13
N GLY A 238 -7.13 -16.89 -3.27
CA GLY A 238 -7.66 -17.32 -4.57
C GLY A 238 -8.33 -16.18 -5.35
N ASP A 239 -9.45 -16.50 -6.01
CA ASP A 239 -10.22 -15.57 -6.84
C ASP A 239 -10.80 -14.41 -6.03
N ASN A 240 -10.44 -13.20 -6.43
CA ASN A 240 -11.11 -11.96 -6.05
C ASN A 240 -11.68 -11.30 -7.29
N THR A 241 -12.73 -10.50 -7.13
CA THR A 241 -13.41 -9.81 -8.23
C THR A 241 -13.51 -8.32 -7.97
N LEU A 242 -12.98 -7.52 -8.90
CA LEU A 242 -13.26 -6.09 -8.98
C LEU A 242 -14.35 -5.88 -10.05
N ALA A 243 -15.39 -5.14 -9.69
CA ALA A 243 -16.49 -4.78 -10.57
C ALA A 243 -16.73 -3.27 -10.53
N VAL A 244 -17.04 -2.67 -11.67
CA VAL A 244 -17.30 -1.23 -11.80
C VAL A 244 -18.44 -1.00 -12.78
N GLU A 245 -19.38 -0.12 -12.44
CA GLU A 245 -20.31 0.49 -13.40
C GLU A 245 -20.02 1.98 -13.52
N VAL A 246 -20.03 2.50 -14.74
CA VAL A 246 -19.91 3.95 -15.03
C VAL A 246 -21.13 4.40 -15.80
N HIS A 247 -21.63 5.59 -15.47
CA HIS A 247 -22.84 6.18 -16.03
C HIS A 247 -22.59 7.62 -16.49
N ASN A 248 -23.32 8.03 -17.51
CA ASN A 248 -23.38 9.40 -18.00
C ASN A 248 -24.44 10.23 -17.28
N TYR A 249 -24.21 11.55 -17.21
CA TYR A 249 -25.14 12.51 -16.66
C TYR A 249 -26.39 12.69 -17.50
N ASN A 250 -26.30 12.43 -18.81
CA ASN A 250 -27.46 12.50 -19.69
C ASN A 250 -27.36 11.56 -20.89
N THR A 251 -28.52 11.24 -21.47
CA THR A 251 -28.64 10.32 -22.62
C THR A 251 -28.03 10.83 -23.94
N SER A 252 -27.59 12.09 -23.97
CA SER A 252 -26.98 12.74 -25.12
C SER A 252 -25.51 13.11 -24.90
N SER A 253 -24.84 12.50 -23.90
CA SER A 253 -23.42 12.78 -23.60
C SER A 253 -22.53 12.55 -24.82
N SER A 254 -21.51 13.39 -24.98
CA SER A 254 -20.55 13.29 -26.08
C SER A 254 -19.50 12.21 -25.86
N ASP A 255 -19.37 11.78 -24.62
CA ASP A 255 -18.28 11.00 -24.06
C ASP A 255 -18.79 10.04 -22.98
N LEU A 256 -17.92 9.11 -22.61
CA LEU A 256 -17.97 8.25 -21.42
C LEU A 256 -16.58 7.65 -21.28
N SER A 257 -16.03 7.65 -20.07
CA SER A 257 -14.71 7.08 -19.79
C SER A 257 -14.77 6.14 -18.58
N CYS A 258 -14.12 4.98 -18.67
CA CYS A 258 -14.02 4.00 -17.58
C CYS A 258 -12.67 3.28 -17.63
N ILE A 259 -11.76 3.75 -16.76
CA ILE A 259 -10.39 3.26 -16.66
C ILE A 259 -10.07 2.92 -15.19
N PRO A 260 -10.46 1.72 -14.71
CA PRO A 260 -10.13 1.26 -13.36
C PRO A 260 -8.72 0.66 -13.27
N PHE A 261 -8.07 0.90 -12.13
CA PHE A 261 -6.79 0.34 -11.71
C PHE A 261 -6.92 -0.24 -10.30
N LEU A 262 -6.11 -1.25 -9.98
CA LEU A 262 -5.99 -1.78 -8.63
C LEU A 262 -4.53 -2.07 -8.34
N THR A 263 -4.00 -1.42 -7.30
CA THR A 263 -2.64 -1.61 -6.83
C THR A 263 -2.66 -2.11 -5.39
N LEU A 264 -1.91 -3.17 -5.11
CA LEU A 264 -1.76 -3.75 -3.78
C LEU A 264 -0.36 -3.47 -3.25
N GLY A 265 -0.29 -3.06 -1.99
CA GLY A 265 0.96 -2.85 -1.25
C GLY A 265 1.24 -4.05 -0.36
N TYR A 266 2.41 -4.64 -0.51
CA TYR A 266 2.86 -5.80 0.23
C TYR A 266 3.91 -5.43 1.28
N ASN A 267 3.92 -6.12 2.42
CA ASN A 267 4.92 -5.93 3.49
C ASN A 267 6.29 -6.58 3.20
N SER A 268 6.44 -7.24 2.06
CA SER A 268 7.67 -7.87 1.57
C SER A 268 7.67 -7.87 0.04
N GLU A 269 8.84 -8.10 -0.55
CA GLU A 269 8.94 -8.31 -2.00
C GLU A 269 8.18 -9.58 -2.41
N ILE A 270 7.53 -9.53 -3.56
CA ILE A 270 6.79 -10.65 -4.15
C ILE A 270 7.35 -11.04 -5.52
N ASP A 271 7.18 -12.30 -5.87
CA ASP A 271 7.61 -12.79 -7.17
C ASP A 271 6.75 -12.20 -8.31
N ASN A 272 7.41 -11.61 -9.31
CA ASN A 272 6.77 -11.06 -10.52
C ASN A 272 5.79 -9.91 -10.27
N ALA A 273 6.06 -9.04 -9.29
CA ALA A 273 5.30 -7.80 -9.12
C ALA A 273 5.24 -7.00 -10.44
N THR A 274 4.05 -6.50 -10.75
CA THR A 274 3.80 -5.67 -11.92
C THR A 274 3.97 -4.22 -11.55
N VAL A 275 4.81 -3.50 -12.31
CA VAL A 275 5.06 -2.07 -12.08
C VAL A 275 3.76 -1.27 -12.26
N PRO A 276 3.36 -0.47 -11.25
CA PRO A 276 2.22 0.41 -11.36
C PRO A 276 2.33 1.44 -12.49
N HIS A 277 1.20 1.76 -13.11
CA HIS A 277 1.14 2.77 -14.16
C HIS A 277 1.69 4.10 -13.68
N GLN A 278 2.49 4.77 -14.52
CA GLN A 278 3.14 6.05 -14.18
C GLN A 278 2.17 7.21 -13.86
N LEU A 279 0.89 7.06 -14.20
CA LEU A 279 -0.16 8.04 -13.86
C LEU A 279 -0.75 7.80 -12.46
N MET A 280 -0.42 6.68 -11.80
CA MET A 280 -0.81 6.49 -10.40
C MET A 280 0.27 7.12 -9.52
N VAL A 281 -0.12 8.08 -8.70
CA VAL A 281 0.74 8.63 -7.65
C VAL A 281 0.58 7.72 -6.44
N LEU A 282 1.51 6.80 -6.24
CA LEU A 282 1.47 5.92 -5.08
C LEU A 282 2.14 6.58 -3.88
N PRO A 283 1.53 6.51 -2.69
CA PRO A 283 2.12 7.08 -1.49
C PRO A 283 3.36 6.28 -1.07
N SER A 284 4.37 6.99 -0.59
CA SER A 284 5.42 6.37 0.22
C SER A 284 4.81 5.70 1.44
N SER A 285 5.50 4.71 1.99
CA SER A 285 5.10 4.03 3.22
C SER A 285 6.31 3.91 4.12
N TYR A 286 6.14 4.32 5.38
CA TYR A 286 7.21 4.29 6.38
C TYR A 286 6.68 3.74 7.70
N LEU A 287 7.62 3.22 8.50
CA LEU A 287 7.33 2.85 9.88
C LEU A 287 7.37 4.09 10.77
N HIS A 288 6.45 4.15 11.72
CA HIS A 288 6.41 5.19 12.73
C HIS A 288 6.34 4.58 14.13
N THR A 289 7.28 4.93 15.01
CA THR A 289 7.22 4.51 16.42
C THR A 289 6.09 5.21 17.17
N ASN A 290 5.79 4.74 18.38
CA ASN A 290 4.86 5.36 19.33
C ASN A 290 5.56 6.34 20.29
N PHE A 291 6.72 6.86 19.90
CA PHE A 291 7.48 7.85 20.64
C PHE A 291 8.18 8.80 19.66
N LYS A 292 8.82 9.84 20.19
CA LYS A 292 9.65 10.79 19.43
C LYS A 292 11.02 10.86 20.03
N LEU A 293 11.99 11.32 19.25
CA LEU A 293 13.32 11.56 19.79
C LEU A 293 13.41 12.93 20.48
N SER A 294 14.14 12.97 21.59
CA SER A 294 14.53 14.17 22.32
C SER A 294 15.75 14.83 21.65
N SER A 295 15.60 16.10 21.26
CA SER A 295 16.71 16.91 20.75
C SER A 295 17.81 17.20 21.79
N ASN A 296 17.55 16.94 23.08
CA ASN A 296 18.55 17.08 24.15
C ASN A 296 19.40 15.82 24.33
N GLY A 297 19.09 14.74 23.63
CA GLY A 297 19.76 13.45 23.74
C GLY A 297 19.06 12.49 24.70
N GLU A 298 19.02 11.22 24.31
CA GLU A 298 18.50 10.09 25.08
C GLU A 298 19.12 8.77 24.60
N ASP A 299 18.85 7.68 25.32
CA ASP A 299 19.24 6.35 24.86
C ASP A 299 18.21 5.86 23.84
N LEU A 300 18.67 5.30 22.72
CA LEU A 300 17.85 4.55 21.77
C LEU A 300 18.37 3.12 21.76
N ILE A 301 17.52 2.16 22.10
CA ILE A 301 17.91 0.78 22.41
C ILE A 301 17.12 -0.18 21.53
N LEU A 302 17.84 -0.99 20.75
CA LEU A 302 17.30 -2.09 19.95
C LEU A 302 17.48 -3.41 20.72
N SER A 303 16.39 -4.15 20.90
CA SER A 303 16.36 -5.47 21.54
C SER A 303 15.77 -6.52 20.60
N ASN A 304 16.12 -7.79 20.79
CA ASN A 304 15.46 -8.89 20.08
C ASN A 304 14.17 -9.32 20.80
N GLN A 305 13.47 -10.31 20.23
CA GLN A 305 12.23 -10.86 20.79
C GLN A 305 12.33 -11.42 22.23
N ASP A 306 13.55 -11.73 22.70
CA ASP A 306 13.80 -12.22 24.07
C ASP A 306 14.22 -11.07 25.01
N GLU A 307 14.01 -9.81 24.59
CA GLU A 307 14.43 -8.57 25.28
C GLU A 307 15.94 -8.50 25.53
N ILE A 308 16.75 -9.19 24.73
CA ILE A 308 18.20 -9.08 24.77
C ILE A 308 18.61 -7.88 23.90
N VAL A 309 19.29 -6.91 24.50
CA VAL A 309 19.82 -5.74 23.80
C VAL A 309 20.78 -6.20 22.70
N ILE A 310 20.44 -5.85 21.46
CA ILE A 310 21.24 -6.09 20.27
C ILE A 310 22.15 -4.89 20.03
N ASP A 311 21.62 -3.68 20.12
CA ASP A 311 22.37 -2.44 19.97
C ASP A 311 21.78 -1.32 20.83
N SER A 312 22.59 -0.33 21.17
CA SER A 312 22.13 0.86 21.86
C SER A 312 23.03 2.05 21.52
N ILE A 313 22.44 3.24 21.50
CA ILE A 313 23.18 4.48 21.28
C ILE A 313 22.60 5.60 22.14
N PHE A 314 23.46 6.47 22.66
CA PHE A 314 23.03 7.74 23.22
C PHE A 314 23.08 8.80 22.11
N THR A 315 21.92 9.36 21.74
CA THR A 315 21.77 10.27 20.58
C THR A 315 22.49 11.60 20.78
N GLY A 316 22.62 12.05 22.02
CA GLY A 316 23.23 13.34 22.35
C GLY A 316 22.45 14.53 21.77
N THR A 317 23.05 15.72 21.80
CA THR A 317 22.45 16.91 21.20
C THR A 317 22.85 16.99 19.73
N LEU A 318 21.87 16.95 18.83
CA LEU A 318 22.06 17.16 17.40
C LEU A 318 21.50 18.51 16.98
N GLU A 319 22.19 19.20 16.08
CA GLU A 319 21.64 20.39 15.44
C GLU A 319 20.54 19.97 14.44
N THR A 320 19.61 20.90 14.15
CA THR A 320 18.58 20.67 13.14
C THR A 320 19.20 20.25 11.81
N ASP A 321 18.61 19.24 11.18
CA ASP A 321 19.05 18.66 9.90
C ASP A 321 20.46 18.02 9.91
N MET A 322 21.02 17.78 11.09
CA MET A 322 22.28 17.05 11.26
C MET A 322 22.01 15.65 11.80
N SER A 323 22.67 14.66 11.19
CA SER A 323 22.62 13.28 11.66
C SER A 323 23.87 12.88 12.45
N PHE A 324 23.67 11.94 13.36
CA PHE A 324 24.75 11.11 13.88
C PHE A 324 24.76 9.80 13.09
N GLY A 325 25.84 9.55 12.34
CA GLY A 325 26.06 8.30 11.62
C GLY A 325 27.23 7.51 12.18
N ARG A 326 27.11 6.19 12.25
CA ARG A 326 28.25 5.30 12.50
C ARG A 326 29.01 5.06 11.20
N TYR A 327 30.34 5.17 11.25
CA TYR A 327 31.20 4.91 10.10
C TYR A 327 31.58 3.43 10.05
N PHE A 328 31.42 2.79 8.90
CA PHE A 328 31.84 1.41 8.66
C PHE A 328 33.32 1.38 8.23
N GLU A 329 34.17 0.64 8.95
CA GLU A 329 35.56 0.33 8.54
C GLU A 329 35.64 -0.89 7.61
#